data_AF-A0A7W6SIT9-F1
#
_entry.id   AF-A0A7W6SIT9-F1
#
_cell.length_a   1.000
_cell.length_b   1.000
_cell.length_c   1.000
_cell.angle_alpha   90.00
_cell.angle_beta   90.00
_cell.angle_gamma   90.00
#
_symmetry.space_group_name_H-M   'P 1'
#
loop_
_entity.id
_entity.type
_entity.pdbx_description
1 polymer ?
#
loop_
_entity_poly.entity_id
_entity_poly.type
_entity_poly.pdbx_seq_one_letter_code
_entity_poly.pdbx_strand_id
1 'polypeptide(L)' 'MLGWIVRILFAIAAPITALFVARDALNFGLIQAMVTMLLVTALVALIAAYTGRDRQAPR' A
#
# COMPACT_ATOMS: atom_id res chain seq x y z
N MET A 1 -3.57 16.93 5.90
CA MET A 1 -3.41 15.66 6.64
C MET A 1 -3.31 14.46 5.69
N LEU A 2 -4.25 14.25 4.77
CA LEU A 2 -4.22 13.15 3.79
C LEU A 2 -2.93 13.08 2.95
N GLY A 3 -2.40 14.21 2.49
CA GLY A 3 -1.17 14.24 1.70
C GLY A 3 0.08 13.71 2.41
N TRP A 4 0.13 13.78 3.75
CA TRP A 4 1.23 13.19 4.52
C TRP A 4 1.16 11.67 4.55
N ILE A 5 -0.04 11.10 4.64
CA ILE A 5 -0.27 9.66 4.61
C ILE A 5 0.13 9.09 3.25
N VAL A 6 -0.30 9.74 2.17
CA VAL A 6 0.05 9.33 0.80
C VAL A 6 1.56 9.38 0.57
N ARG A 7 2.25 10.40 1.12
CA ARG A 7 3.72 10.50 1.05
C ARG A 7 4.43 9.34 1.73
N ILE A 8 3.99 8.96 2.93
CA ILE A 8 4.57 7.81 3.66
C ILE A 8 4.37 6.53 2.83
N LEU A 9 3.20 6.36 2.24
CA LEU A 9 2.91 5.18 1.44
C LEU A 9 3.76 5.11 0.18
N PHE A 10 3.95 6.22 -0.53
CA PHE A 10 4.86 6.31 -1.68
C PHE A 10 6.32 6.09 -1.27
N ALA A 11 6.73 6.57 -0.09
CA ALA A 11 8.08 6.37 0.44
C ALA A 11 8.36 4.90 0.75
N ILE A 12 7.36 4.13 1.20
CA ILE A 12 7.46 2.68 1.41
C ILE A 12 7.36 1.91 0.08
N ALA A 13 6.52 2.37 -0.85
CA ALA A 13 6.36 1.74 -2.15
C ALA A 13 7.63 1.82 -3.01
N ALA A 14 8.41 2.91 -2.91
CA ALA A 14 9.65 3.09 -3.67
C ALA A 14 10.69 1.97 -3.47
N PRO A 15 11.13 1.62 -2.25
CA PRO A 15 12.07 0.52 -2.04
C PRO A 15 11.48 -0.85 -2.41
N ILE A 16 10.17 -1.07 -2.21
CA ILE A 16 9.51 -2.32 -2.64
C ILE A 16 9.55 -2.45 -4.16
N THR A 17 9.25 -1.37 -4.87
CA THR A 17 9.31 -1.31 -6.34
C THR A 17 10.73 -1.55 -6.84
N ALA A 18 11.73 -1.01 -6.13
CA ALA A 18 13.15 -1.18 -6.45
C ALA A 18 13.63 -2.65 -6.38
N LEU A 19 12.89 -3.54 -5.71
CA LEU A 19 13.17 -4.98 -5.74
C LEU A 19 12.82 -5.63 -7.08
N PHE A 20 11.88 -5.04 -7.83
CA PHE A 20 11.38 -5.58 -9.09
C PHE A 20 11.92 -4.82 -10.30
N VAL A 21 12.12 -3.50 -10.19
CA VAL A 21 12.51 -2.62 -11.29
C VAL A 21 13.57 -1.61 -10.85
N ALA A 22 14.57 -1.41 -11.70
CA ALA A 22 15.62 -0.42 -11.46
C ALA A 22 15.06 1.00 -11.31
N ARG A 23 15.61 1.80 -10.40
CA ARG A 23 15.12 3.16 -10.10
C ARG A 23 15.21 4.11 -11.29
N ASP A 24 16.18 3.89 -12.19
CA ASP A 24 16.39 4.71 -13.38
C ASP A 24 15.56 4.24 -14.59
N ALA A 25 14.73 3.19 -14.42
CA ALA A 25 13.89 2.69 -15.49
C ALA A 25 12.74 3.66 -15.79
N LEU A 26 12.45 3.86 -17.08
CA LEU A 26 11.38 4.76 -17.54
C LEU A 26 10.01 4.42 -16.92
N ASN A 27 9.76 3.15 -16.65
CA ASN A 27 8.51 2.63 -16.09
C ASN A 27 8.49 2.55 -14.55
N PHE A 28 9.55 2.98 -13.86
CA PHE A 28 9.64 2.88 -12.40
C PHE A 28 8.47 3.57 -11.70
N GLY A 29 8.13 4.79 -12.13
CA GLY A 29 7.00 5.53 -11.54
C GLY A 29 5.64 4.85 -11.73
N LEU A 30 5.42 4.21 -12.88
CA LEU A 30 4.18 3.46 -13.15
C LEU A 30 4.07 2.24 -12.22
N ILE A 31 5.15 1.48 -12.10
CA ILE A 31 5.17 0.28 -11.26
C ILE A 31 5.09 0.66 -9.78
N GLN A 32 5.74 1.76 -9.37
CA GLN A 32 5.60 2.30 -8.02
C GLN A 32 4.16 2.70 -7.72
N ALA A 33 3.44 3.29 -8.67
CA ALA A 33 2.02 3.60 -8.49
C ALA A 33 1.18 2.32 -8.33
N MET A 34 1.44 1.28 -9.13
CA MET A 34 0.77 -0.02 -9.00
C MET A 34 1.05 -0.68 -7.64
N VAL A 35 2.31 -0.70 -7.20
CA VAL A 35 2.71 -1.21 -5.88
C VAL A 35 2.04 -0.41 -4.76
N THR A 36 2.01 0.92 -4.88
CA THR A 36 1.32 1.79 -3.93
C THR A 36 -0.17 1.43 -3.83
N MET A 37 -0.84 1.26 -4.98
CA MET A 37 -2.26 0.89 -5.03
C MET A 37 -2.52 -0.49 -4.39
N LEU A 38 -1.61 -1.45 -4.59
CA LEU A 38 -1.68 -2.75 -3.94
C LEU A 38 -1.53 -2.63 -2.41
N LEU A 39 -0.59 -1.80 -1.92
CA LEU A 39 -0.42 -1.54 -0.49
C LEU A 39 -1.63 -0.86 0.14
N VAL A 40 -2.25 0.11 -0.55
CA VAL A 40 -3.52 0.69 -0.09
C VAL A 40 -4.58 -0.39 0.05
N THR A 41 -4.73 -1.24 -0.98
CA THR A 41 -5.76 -2.28 -1.02
C THR A 41 -5.55 -3.29 0.12
N ALA A 42 -4.31 -3.74 0.32
CA ALA A 42 -3.95 -4.64 1.41
C ALA A 42 -4.22 -4.01 2.78
N LEU A 43 -3.89 -2.73 2.97
CA LEU A 43 -4.16 -2.02 4.22
C LEU A 43 -5.67 -1.93 4.50
N VAL A 44 -6.48 -1.58 3.50
CA VAL A 44 -7.94 -1.50 3.64
C VAL A 44 -8.52 -2.88 3.93
N ALA A 45 -8.08 -3.93 3.22
CA ALA A 45 -8.51 -5.30 3.45
C ALA A 45 -8.17 -5.78 4.87
N LEU A 46 -6.96 -5.44 5.36
CA LEU A 46 -6.52 -5.77 6.70
C LEU A 46 -7.41 -5.11 7.76
N ILE A 47 -7.66 -3.80 7.62
CA ILE A 47 -8.55 -3.05 8.53
C ILE A 47 -9.95 -3.67 8.51
N ALA A 48 -10.50 -3.94 7.33
CA ALA A 48 -11.82 -4.54 7.17
C ALA A 48 -11.90 -5.93 7.81
N ALA A 49 -10.86 -6.76 7.68
CA ALA A 49 -10.79 -8.08 8.29
C ALA A 49 -10.75 -8.01 9.83
N TYR A 50 -9.95 -7.10 10.40
CA TYR A 50 -9.90 -6.91 11.86
C TYR A 50 -11.23 -6.38 12.42
N THR A 51 -11.79 -5.32 11.83
CA THR A 51 -13.06 -4.76 12.30
C THR A 51 -14.26 -5.68 12.03
N GLY A 52 -14.20 -6.51 10.97
CA GLY A 52 -15.18 -7.54 10.70
C GLY A 52 -15.16 -8.66 11.75
N ARG A 53 -13.95 -9.07 12.18
CA ARG A 53 -13.75 -10.09 13.22
C ARG A 53 -14.38 -9.70 14.55
N ASP A 54 -14.29 -8.43 14.94
CA ASP A 54 -14.84 -7.93 16.21
C ASP A 54 -16.38 -7.99 16.27
N ARG A 55 -17.05 -7.95 15.11
CA ARG A 55 -18.53 -8.09 15.03
C ARG A 55 -19.02 -9.52 15.12
N GLN A 56 -18.12 -10.50 15.01
CA GLN A 56 -18.44 -11.93 14.98
C GLN A 56 -18.15 -12.66 16.29
N ALA A 57 -17.74 -11.96 17.35
CA ALA A 57 -17.68 -12.54 18.70
C ALA A 57 -19.10 -12.93 19.15
N PRO A 58 -19.40 -14.23 19.34
CA PRO A 58 -20.69 -14.66 19.87
C PRO A 58 -20.79 -14.22 21.34
N ARG A 59 -21.89 -13.54 21.68
CA ARG A 59 -22.26 -13.23 23.07
C ARG A 59 -22.82 -14.45 23.76
#